data_AF-A0AAI8VW28-F1
#
_entry.id   AF-A0AAI8VW28-F1
#
_cell.length_a   1.000
_cell.length_b   1.000
_cell.length_c   1.000
_cell.angle_alpha   90.00
_cell.angle_beta   90.00
_cell.angle_gamma   90.00
#
_symmetry.space_group_name_H-M   'P 1'
#
loop_
_entity.id
_entity.type
_entity.pdbx_description
1 polymer ?
#
loop_
_entity_poly.entity_id
_entity_poly.type
_entity_poly.pdbx_seq_one_letter_code
_entity_poly.pdbx_strand_id
1 'polypeptide(L)'
;MFLSAAVGILVDQVHMGWDDPISKYIPEFKRANDPRDCEEITIRQALLHSIGLGRPQTLLLGPNGYFLGDEVTFVRVLRGTPRLDDDRDQAVDADSDVVPHSESGADEPRKEEKGDVPREAPIGARQETFEGTVEGGSDRVDEGHERGYAEGHAKQVEKRSDEALHEEQRPRKRSKGAQEDQEEGPTKEGPTDTPGPQPVYNNLLYGLIALAVQNASGQRYSDFVQENILDPLDMRHTVVNRSKLESNLNVAHGYAQLQDGSYTRVATEDYTDENHAPILGAAGIRSSVNDMLEWTSTLLRAYHAPTEDSVVREIPTLWKSQRDIDGKVSYALGYYCGYLPVATIGGNGINCRTEERDPSFFDAHTIGRDSPRRFFIGHNGVWSGYASAVFMFPETKSAVMALANGLNLSDAADWSAKILTQALFDMKPHVDLLPLVKREAGAWYRVFCEMLIEWLEHRSVPDREADLHEYIGKYEGFGTRITIFLQEETGRLAVMFNSCRKWTCDRELYNKDVYSFLPLTRDQMLTKGMVDWDDYNVGLLHFQRGPTEEVHRLCWMYDATEPYANFEKV
;
A
#
# COMPACT_ATOMS: atom_id res chain seq x y z
N MET A 1 2.48 -10.46 7.72
CA MET A 1 3.47 -11.46 8.17
C MET A 1 3.46 -11.68 9.69
N PHE A 2 4.04 -10.79 10.52
CA PHE A 2 4.12 -11.00 11.98
C PHE A 2 2.76 -11.15 12.66
N LEU A 3 1.78 -10.31 12.29
CA LEU A 3 0.41 -10.44 12.80
C LEU A 3 -0.20 -11.81 12.50
N SER A 4 -0.04 -12.30 11.27
CA SER A 4 -0.54 -13.63 10.89
C SER A 4 0.12 -14.74 11.69
N ALA A 5 1.42 -14.62 11.97
CA ALA A 5 2.12 -15.56 12.84
C ALA A 5 1.61 -15.49 14.29
N ALA A 6 1.36 -14.30 14.83
CA ALA A 6 0.77 -14.13 16.15
C ALA A 6 -0.62 -14.80 16.26
N VAL A 7 -1.46 -14.65 15.24
CA VAL A 7 -2.73 -15.39 15.13
C VAL A 7 -2.46 -16.89 15.09
N GLY A 8 -1.50 -17.36 14.29
CA GLY A 8 -1.13 -18.76 14.20
C GLY A 8 -0.69 -19.38 15.53
N ILE A 9 0.04 -18.63 16.36
CA ILE A 9 0.42 -19.04 17.73
C ILE A 9 -0.85 -19.23 18.59
N LEU A 10 -1.79 -18.28 18.57
CA LEU A 10 -3.02 -18.40 19.34
C LEU A 10 -3.94 -19.53 18.81
N VAL A 11 -3.89 -19.82 17.51
CA VAL A 11 -4.62 -20.95 16.94
C VAL A 11 -4.05 -22.28 17.42
N ASP A 12 -2.73 -22.44 17.40
CA ASP A 12 -2.05 -23.62 17.93
C ASP A 12 -2.34 -23.83 19.43
N GLN A 13 -2.43 -22.74 20.19
CA GLN A 13 -2.77 -22.76 21.62
C GLN A 13 -4.27 -22.91 21.90
N VAL A 14 -5.12 -23.02 20.87
CA VAL A 14 -6.59 -23.16 21.00
C VAL A 14 -7.24 -21.95 21.70
N HIS A 15 -6.59 -20.79 21.65
CA HIS A 15 -7.13 -19.51 22.10
C HIS A 15 -7.85 -18.75 20.99
N MET A 16 -7.53 -19.08 19.72
CA MET A 16 -8.17 -18.51 18.54
C MET A 16 -8.46 -19.60 17.49
N GLY A 17 -9.40 -19.34 16.58
CA GLY A 17 -9.64 -20.12 15.38
C GLY A 17 -9.56 -19.23 14.15
N TRP A 18 -9.01 -19.75 13.05
CA TRP A 18 -8.91 -19.03 11.78
C TRP A 18 -10.28 -18.54 11.28
N ASP A 19 -11.33 -19.31 11.51
CA ASP A 19 -12.69 -19.02 11.03
C ASP A 19 -13.61 -18.50 12.16
N ASP A 20 -13.04 -18.14 13.32
CA ASP A 20 -13.81 -17.47 14.36
C ASP A 20 -14.27 -16.09 13.88
N PRO A 21 -15.50 -15.67 14.23
CA PRO A 21 -15.94 -14.30 13.99
C PRO A 21 -15.14 -13.34 14.87
N ILE A 22 -14.74 -12.20 14.31
CA ILE A 22 -13.98 -11.17 15.04
C ILE A 22 -14.75 -10.67 16.27
N SER A 23 -16.07 -10.61 16.20
CA SER A 23 -16.96 -10.21 17.30
C SER A 23 -16.83 -11.09 18.55
N LYS A 24 -16.31 -12.32 18.42
CA LYS A 24 -15.97 -13.19 19.56
C LYS A 24 -14.90 -12.56 20.46
N TYR A 25 -13.96 -11.83 19.86
CA TYR A 25 -12.85 -11.18 20.57
C TYR A 25 -13.08 -9.68 20.79
N ILE A 26 -13.92 -9.06 19.95
CA ILE A 26 -14.25 -7.63 20.01
C ILE A 26 -15.77 -7.49 19.93
N PRO A 27 -16.52 -7.70 21.03
CA PRO A 27 -17.99 -7.69 21.03
C PRO A 27 -18.60 -6.40 20.47
N GLU A 28 -17.91 -5.27 20.64
CA GLU A 28 -18.32 -3.95 20.14
C GLU A 28 -18.29 -3.85 18.62
N PHE A 29 -17.53 -4.71 17.93
CA PHE A 29 -17.47 -4.79 16.47
C PHE A 29 -18.64 -5.59 15.88
N LYS A 30 -19.58 -6.11 16.68
CA LYS A 30 -20.76 -6.79 16.15
C LYS A 30 -21.54 -5.86 15.21
N ARG A 31 -21.53 -6.19 13.92
CA ARG A 31 -22.22 -5.43 12.87
C ARG A 31 -23.68 -5.86 12.85
N ALA A 32 -24.53 -5.09 13.54
CA ALA A 32 -25.97 -5.23 13.46
C ALA A 32 -26.51 -4.11 12.57
N ASN A 33 -27.38 -4.45 11.62
CA ASN A 33 -28.26 -3.56 10.85
C ASN A 33 -27.90 -3.29 9.36
N ASP A 34 -26.90 -3.95 8.75
CA ASP A 34 -26.80 -3.99 7.28
C ASP A 34 -27.39 -5.32 6.76
N PRO A 35 -28.44 -5.32 5.92
CA PRO A 35 -28.95 -6.53 5.27
C PRO A 35 -27.92 -7.29 4.43
N ARG A 36 -26.79 -6.66 4.08
CA ARG A 36 -25.63 -7.26 3.37
C ARG A 36 -24.61 -7.89 4.33
N ASP A 37 -24.68 -7.56 5.62
CA ASP A 37 -23.90 -8.20 6.69
C ASP A 37 -24.66 -9.40 7.27
N CYS A 38 -25.11 -10.32 6.40
CA CYS A 38 -25.75 -11.57 6.83
C CYS A 38 -24.81 -12.48 7.62
N GLU A 39 -23.49 -12.28 7.53
CA GLU A 39 -22.46 -13.11 8.14
C GLU A 39 -21.41 -12.25 8.88
N GLU A 40 -20.97 -12.72 10.05
CA GLU A 40 -19.91 -12.09 10.82
C GLU A 40 -18.55 -12.24 10.10
N ILE A 41 -17.76 -11.16 10.07
CA ILE A 41 -16.42 -11.15 9.49
C ILE A 41 -15.51 -12.06 10.32
N THR A 42 -14.86 -13.04 9.68
CA THR A 42 -13.92 -13.96 10.35
C THR A 42 -12.47 -13.46 10.31
N ILE A 43 -11.63 -14.01 11.20
CA ILE A 43 -10.18 -13.74 11.23
C ILE A 43 -9.52 -14.04 9.87
N ARG A 44 -9.84 -15.19 9.26
CA ARG A 44 -9.33 -15.59 7.94
C ARG A 44 -9.76 -14.61 6.86
N GLN A 45 -11.04 -14.26 6.82
CA GLN A 45 -11.57 -13.36 5.80
C GLN A 45 -10.92 -11.97 5.86
N ALA A 46 -10.68 -11.46 7.08
CA ALA A 46 -10.00 -10.20 7.32
C ALA A 46 -8.51 -10.25 6.93
N LEU A 47 -7.78 -11.32 7.29
CA LEU A 47 -6.39 -11.52 6.87
C LEU A 47 -6.26 -11.67 5.35
N LEU A 48 -7.29 -12.17 4.66
CA LEU A 48 -7.33 -12.31 3.20
C LEU A 48 -7.84 -11.05 2.47
N HIS A 49 -8.25 -9.99 3.17
CA HIS A 49 -8.87 -8.81 2.53
C HIS A 49 -10.09 -9.17 1.65
N SER A 50 -10.84 -10.19 2.04
CA SER A 50 -11.84 -10.85 1.17
C SER A 50 -13.28 -10.38 1.34
N ILE A 51 -13.52 -9.43 2.25
CA ILE A 51 -14.87 -9.03 2.66
C ILE A 51 -15.39 -7.77 1.96
N GLY A 52 -14.55 -7.09 1.18
CA GLY A 52 -14.89 -5.84 0.52
C GLY A 52 -15.26 -4.70 1.44
N LEU A 53 -14.78 -4.69 2.69
CA LEU A 53 -15.01 -3.57 3.59
C LEU A 53 -14.29 -2.32 3.07
N GLY A 54 -14.99 -1.18 3.02
CA GLY A 54 -14.41 0.12 2.70
C GLY A 54 -13.17 0.44 3.54
N ARG A 55 -12.38 1.40 3.05
CA ARG A 55 -11.09 1.84 3.58
C ARG A 55 -11.21 3.26 4.18
N PRO A 56 -11.81 3.45 5.37
CA PRO A 56 -11.88 4.73 6.07
C PRO A 56 -10.53 5.15 6.69
N GLN A 57 -9.42 4.84 6.03
CA GLN A 57 -8.07 5.07 6.53
C GLN A 57 -7.85 6.56 6.81
N THR A 58 -8.27 7.43 5.90
CA THR A 58 -8.14 8.89 6.02
C THR A 58 -8.95 9.49 7.17
N LEU A 59 -10.01 8.80 7.64
CA LEU A 59 -10.78 9.21 8.83
C LEU A 59 -10.02 8.96 10.14
N LEU A 60 -9.05 8.04 10.13
CA LEU A 60 -8.32 7.55 11.30
C LEU A 60 -6.83 7.85 11.24
N LEU A 61 -6.28 8.15 10.06
CA LEU A 61 -4.87 8.46 9.82
C LEU A 61 -4.75 9.80 9.11
N GLY A 62 -4.23 10.78 9.83
CA GLY A 62 -3.97 12.12 9.31
C GLY A 62 -2.58 12.25 8.69
N PRO A 63 -2.32 13.38 8.01
CA PRO A 63 -0.99 13.78 7.55
C PRO A 63 0.06 13.67 8.66
N ASN A 64 1.32 13.45 8.29
CA ASN A 64 2.46 13.14 9.16
C ASN A 64 2.32 11.80 9.91
N GLY A 65 1.32 10.99 9.55
CA GLY A 65 1.03 9.70 10.16
C GLY A 65 0.51 9.86 11.60
N TYR A 66 -0.36 10.82 11.87
CA TYR A 66 -1.05 10.87 13.16
C TYR A 66 -2.24 9.92 13.16
N PHE A 67 -2.37 9.09 14.19
CA PHE A 67 -3.63 8.40 14.42
C PHE A 67 -4.63 9.36 15.05
N LEU A 68 -5.81 9.49 14.44
CA LEU A 68 -6.81 10.51 14.73
C LEU A 68 -7.93 9.95 15.61
N GLY A 69 -7.62 9.20 16.67
CA GLY A 69 -8.62 8.63 17.56
C GLY A 69 -8.03 7.71 18.63
N ASP A 70 -8.90 6.92 19.23
CA ASP A 70 -8.58 5.83 20.16
C ASP A 70 -9.13 4.50 19.61
N GLU A 71 -8.89 3.40 20.34
CA GLU A 71 -9.41 2.07 19.97
C GLU A 71 -10.95 2.07 19.83
N VAL A 72 -11.66 2.82 20.66
CA VAL A 72 -13.13 2.92 20.63
C VAL A 72 -13.59 3.57 19.33
N THR A 73 -12.94 4.68 18.95
CA THR A 73 -13.20 5.39 17.70
C THR A 73 -12.88 4.48 16.51
N PHE A 74 -11.74 3.78 16.55
CA PHE A 74 -11.32 2.83 15.52
C PHE A 74 -12.38 1.76 15.25
N VAL A 75 -12.81 1.05 16.29
CA VAL A 75 -13.83 -0.01 16.18
C VAL A 75 -15.16 0.57 15.72
N ARG A 76 -15.54 1.74 16.24
CA ARG A 76 -16.80 2.43 15.85
C ARG A 76 -16.81 2.82 14.38
N VAL A 77 -15.72 3.38 13.86
CA VAL A 77 -15.58 3.76 12.45
C VAL A 77 -15.70 2.51 11.57
N LEU A 78 -14.89 1.48 11.83
CA LEU A 78 -14.91 0.25 11.02
C LEU A 78 -16.24 -0.49 11.07
N ARG A 79 -16.93 -0.46 12.21
CA ARG A 79 -18.26 -1.05 12.33
C ARG A 79 -19.28 -0.32 11.44
N GLY A 80 -19.16 1.00 11.31
CA GLY A 80 -20.04 1.82 10.48
C GLY A 80 -19.68 1.85 8.99
N THR A 81 -18.49 1.35 8.63
CA THR A 81 -18.03 1.32 7.24
C THR A 81 -18.82 0.32 6.40
N PRO A 82 -19.37 0.73 5.25
CA PRO A 82 -20.10 -0.17 4.35
C PRO A 82 -19.15 -1.15 3.65
N ARG A 83 -19.71 -2.26 3.14
CA ARG A 83 -19.03 -3.07 2.13
C ARG A 83 -19.18 -2.39 0.77
N LEU A 84 -18.16 -2.51 -0.06
CA LEU A 84 -18.13 -2.07 -1.44
C LEU A 84 -18.84 -3.13 -2.29
N ASP A 85 -19.93 -2.73 -2.95
CA ASP A 85 -20.65 -3.55 -3.92
C ASP A 85 -20.11 -3.28 -5.34
N ASP A 86 -20.23 -4.26 -6.25
CA ASP A 86 -19.83 -4.12 -7.66
C ASP A 86 -20.64 -3.04 -8.41
N ASP A 87 -21.85 -2.72 -7.92
CA ASP A 87 -22.76 -1.77 -8.55
C ASP A 87 -22.37 -0.33 -8.19
N ARG A 88 -21.47 0.25 -8.99
CA ARG A 88 -21.25 1.71 -9.06
C ARG A 88 -22.46 2.44 -9.68
N ASP A 89 -23.64 2.27 -9.11
CA ASP A 89 -24.87 2.99 -9.49
C ASP A 89 -25.57 3.62 -8.25
N GLN A 90 -24.78 4.02 -7.26
CA GLN A 90 -25.25 4.98 -6.24
C GLN A 90 -24.34 6.21 -6.19
N ALA A 91 -24.29 6.92 -7.32
CA ALA A 91 -24.39 8.36 -7.24
C ALA A 91 -25.73 8.65 -6.55
N VAL A 92 -25.68 8.89 -5.23
CA VAL A 92 -26.83 9.43 -4.54
C VAL A 92 -27.17 10.74 -5.24
N ASP A 93 -28.39 10.82 -5.76
CA ASP A 93 -29.00 12.03 -6.31
C ASP A 93 -28.69 13.22 -5.40
N ALA A 94 -27.67 14.01 -5.77
CA ALA A 94 -27.67 15.41 -5.47
C ALA A 94 -28.73 16.01 -6.40
N ASP A 95 -29.92 16.19 -5.87
CA ASP A 95 -31.05 16.78 -6.57
C ASP A 95 -30.59 17.98 -7.42
N SER A 96 -30.94 17.88 -8.71
CA SER A 96 -30.79 18.79 -9.84
C SER A 96 -30.42 20.24 -9.56
N ASP A 97 -29.24 20.66 -10.06
CA ASP A 97 -29.06 21.76 -11.03
C ASP A 97 -27.59 22.17 -11.15
N VAL A 98 -26.77 21.36 -11.85
CA VAL A 98 -25.51 21.84 -12.47
C VAL A 98 -25.29 21.11 -13.80
N VAL A 99 -25.68 21.78 -14.90
CA VAL A 99 -25.15 21.83 -16.29
C VAL A 99 -24.58 20.53 -16.93
N PRO A 100 -25.01 20.17 -18.16
CA PRO A 100 -24.90 18.80 -18.69
C PRO A 100 -23.50 18.38 -19.13
N HIS A 101 -23.19 17.10 -18.89
CA HIS A 101 -22.18 16.35 -19.63
C HIS A 101 -22.51 16.38 -21.13
N SER A 102 -21.61 16.91 -21.94
CA SER A 102 -21.65 16.73 -23.40
C SER A 102 -20.99 15.41 -23.78
N GLU A 103 -21.77 14.53 -24.39
CA GLU A 103 -21.31 13.33 -25.09
C GLU A 103 -20.17 13.70 -26.08
N SER A 104 -18.98 13.11 -25.91
CA SER A 104 -17.98 13.06 -26.98
C SER A 104 -18.09 11.69 -27.65
N GLY A 105 -18.76 11.69 -28.80
CA GLY A 105 -18.81 10.55 -29.71
C GLY A 105 -17.42 10.14 -30.20
N ALA A 106 -17.37 8.88 -30.63
CA ALA A 106 -16.24 8.27 -31.32
C ALA A 106 -15.73 9.16 -32.48
N ASP A 107 -14.41 9.30 -32.59
CA ASP A 107 -13.80 9.71 -33.85
C ASP A 107 -12.44 9.04 -34.08
N GLU A 108 -12.28 8.57 -35.32
CA GLU A 108 -11.14 7.86 -35.91
C GLU A 108 -9.82 8.67 -35.92
N PRO A 109 -8.66 8.00 -36.13
CA PRO A 109 -7.36 8.66 -36.00
C PRO A 109 -7.11 9.64 -37.16
N ARG A 110 -6.99 10.94 -36.84
CA ARG A 110 -6.52 11.96 -37.78
C ARG A 110 -4.99 11.90 -37.93
N LYS A 111 -4.55 11.89 -39.18
CA LYS A 111 -3.15 11.97 -39.63
C LYS A 111 -2.49 13.25 -39.11
N GLU A 112 -1.31 13.11 -38.51
CA GLU A 112 -0.41 14.22 -38.20
C GLU A 112 0.15 14.84 -39.48
N GLU A 113 -0.16 16.12 -39.71
CA GLU A 113 0.62 16.99 -40.57
C GLU A 113 1.79 17.59 -39.77
N LYS A 114 2.99 17.47 -40.33
CA LYS A 114 4.24 18.01 -39.79
C LYS A 114 4.17 19.54 -39.78
N GLY A 115 4.22 20.14 -38.58
CA GLY A 115 4.53 21.54 -38.35
C GLY A 115 5.74 21.67 -37.42
N ASP A 116 6.72 22.45 -37.84
CA ASP A 116 8.03 22.62 -37.19
C ASP A 116 7.95 23.18 -35.77
N VAL A 117 8.64 22.52 -34.83
CA VAL A 117 8.92 23.01 -33.47
C VAL A 117 10.31 23.68 -33.46
N PRO A 118 10.49 24.87 -32.85
CA PRO A 118 11.81 25.49 -32.75
C PRO A 118 12.73 24.69 -31.82
N ARG A 119 13.96 24.44 -32.27
CA ARG A 119 15.03 23.83 -31.47
C ARG A 119 15.49 24.77 -30.36
N GLU A 120 15.28 24.38 -29.11
CA GLU A 120 15.97 24.99 -27.96
C GLU A 120 17.39 24.41 -27.79
N ALA A 121 18.31 25.27 -27.37
CA ALA A 121 19.75 25.07 -27.33
C ALA A 121 20.24 24.29 -26.09
N PRO A 122 21.39 23.60 -26.16
CA PRO A 122 21.92 22.84 -25.03
C PRO A 122 22.59 23.75 -24.00
N ILE A 123 22.17 23.65 -22.73
CA ILE A 123 22.89 24.23 -21.59
C ILE A 123 23.92 23.20 -21.11
N GLY A 124 25.20 23.53 -21.32
CA GLY A 124 26.33 22.73 -20.86
C GLY A 124 26.62 22.97 -19.37
N ALA A 125 26.74 21.90 -18.59
CA ALA A 125 27.33 21.94 -17.26
C ALA A 125 28.86 21.86 -17.40
N ARG A 126 29.54 22.93 -16.99
CA ARG A 126 31.01 22.98 -16.84
C ARG A 126 31.41 22.15 -15.61
N GLN A 127 32.37 21.24 -15.80
CA GLN A 127 33.24 20.79 -14.72
C GLN A 127 34.19 21.93 -14.37
N GLU A 128 34.07 22.48 -13.16
CA GLU A 128 35.13 23.28 -12.55
C GLU A 128 35.72 22.49 -11.38
N THR A 129 36.99 22.14 -11.53
CA THR A 129 37.86 21.63 -10.48
C THR A 129 38.17 22.75 -9.50
N PHE A 130 37.86 22.55 -8.22
CA PHE A 130 38.29 23.44 -7.14
C PHE A 130 39.38 22.75 -6.31
N GLU A 131 40.62 23.19 -6.49
CA GLU A 131 41.70 23.06 -5.51
C GLU A 131 41.60 24.26 -4.56
N GLY A 132 41.60 24.02 -3.25
CA GLY A 132 41.56 25.06 -2.24
C GLY A 132 41.53 24.52 -0.81
N THR A 133 42.70 24.47 -0.20
CA THR A 133 43.04 24.16 1.20
C THR A 133 42.21 24.94 2.24
N VAL A 134 41.76 24.26 3.30
CA VAL A 134 41.62 24.83 4.66
C VAL A 134 42.10 23.81 5.69
N GLU A 135 42.90 24.32 6.63
CA GLU A 135 43.66 23.64 7.68
C GLU A 135 42.81 23.11 8.85
N GLY A 136 43.29 22.03 9.46
CA GLY A 136 43.47 21.95 10.92
C GLY A 136 42.25 21.66 11.80
N GLY A 137 42.13 20.41 12.26
CA GLY A 137 41.25 20.03 13.37
C GLY A 137 41.27 18.53 13.62
N SER A 138 42.32 18.05 14.26
CA SER A 138 42.54 16.65 14.63
C SER A 138 41.49 16.10 15.59
N ASP A 139 41.05 14.86 15.38
CA ASP A 139 41.17 13.82 16.41
C ASP A 139 41.21 12.43 15.78
N ARG A 140 42.22 11.66 16.22
CA ARG A 140 42.61 10.32 15.77
C ARG A 140 41.68 9.27 16.40
N VAL A 141 41.33 8.20 15.67
CA VAL A 141 41.54 6.79 16.11
C VAL A 141 41.64 5.85 14.91
N ASP A 142 42.79 5.15 14.84
CA ASP A 142 43.20 3.88 14.21
C ASP A 142 42.53 3.31 12.94
N GLU A 143 43.33 3.32 11.87
CA GLU A 143 43.35 2.29 10.83
C GLU A 143 44.19 1.09 11.29
N GLY A 144 43.69 -0.12 11.04
CA GLY A 144 44.51 -1.32 11.11
C GLY A 144 43.75 -2.61 10.83
N HIS A 145 43.52 -2.95 9.56
CA HIS A 145 44.04 -4.19 8.97
C HIS A 145 43.68 -4.34 7.48
N GLU A 146 44.72 -4.73 6.75
CA GLU A 146 44.86 -4.94 5.31
C GLU A 146 43.98 -6.07 4.75
N ARG A 147 43.41 -5.85 3.55
CA ARG A 147 43.71 -6.50 2.26
C ARG A 147 43.95 -8.02 2.30
N GLY A 148 43.16 -8.73 1.49
CA GLY A 148 43.56 -10.05 1.00
C GLY A 148 42.58 -10.63 -0.02
N TYR A 149 43.07 -10.78 -1.25
CA TYR A 149 42.70 -11.78 -2.26
C TYR A 149 41.64 -11.43 -3.31
N ALA A 150 42.16 -10.92 -4.43
CA ALA A 150 41.69 -11.23 -5.77
C ALA A 150 42.71 -12.17 -6.46
N GLU A 151 42.19 -12.94 -7.43
CA GLU A 151 42.88 -13.71 -8.49
C GLU A 151 43.34 -15.15 -8.20
N GLY A 152 42.78 -16.07 -8.98
CA GLY A 152 43.34 -17.41 -9.19
C GLY A 152 42.37 -18.40 -9.86
N HIS A 153 42.51 -18.50 -11.19
CA HIS A 153 42.37 -19.71 -12.02
C HIS A 153 41.26 -19.79 -13.07
N ALA A 154 41.73 -19.87 -14.31
CA ALA A 154 41.03 -20.29 -15.51
C ALA A 154 41.65 -21.58 -16.07
N LYS A 155 40.80 -22.39 -16.72
CA LYS A 155 41.02 -23.40 -17.80
C LYS A 155 41.50 -24.83 -17.47
N GLN A 156 40.64 -25.80 -17.86
CA GLN A 156 40.92 -26.92 -18.81
C GLN A 156 39.55 -27.52 -19.26
N VAL A 157 39.08 -27.35 -20.51
CA VAL A 157 39.34 -28.07 -21.80
C VAL A 157 38.47 -29.33 -22.03
N GLU A 158 37.54 -29.17 -22.99
CA GLU A 158 37.02 -30.05 -24.07
C GLU A 158 37.01 -31.59 -23.96
N LYS A 159 35.88 -32.23 -24.35
CA LYS A 159 35.60 -32.85 -25.68
C LYS A 159 34.49 -33.92 -25.60
N ARG A 160 33.40 -33.78 -26.37
CA ARG A 160 32.96 -34.73 -27.41
C ARG A 160 31.66 -34.27 -28.08
N SER A 161 31.64 -34.52 -29.38
CA SER A 161 30.82 -33.98 -30.46
C SER A 161 29.67 -34.92 -30.88
N ASP A 162 28.61 -34.30 -31.40
CA ASP A 162 27.79 -34.57 -32.60
C ASP A 162 27.44 -36.00 -33.06
N GLU A 163 26.13 -36.19 -33.34
CA GLU A 163 25.54 -36.74 -34.59
C GLU A 163 23.99 -36.61 -34.49
N ALA A 164 23.37 -35.65 -35.19
CA ALA A 164 22.65 -35.78 -36.49
C ALA A 164 21.23 -36.39 -36.38
N LEU A 165 20.17 -36.02 -37.12
CA LEU A 165 19.77 -34.95 -38.06
C LEU A 165 18.25 -35.16 -38.32
N HIS A 166 17.53 -34.07 -38.65
CA HIS A 166 16.29 -33.94 -39.45
C HIS A 166 15.10 -34.92 -39.33
N GLU A 167 13.87 -34.40 -39.18
CA GLU A 167 12.91 -34.24 -40.32
C GLU A 167 11.66 -33.39 -39.99
N GLU A 168 11.40 -32.45 -40.90
CA GLU A 168 10.16 -31.82 -41.41
C GLU A 168 8.99 -31.27 -40.57
N GLN A 169 8.58 -30.08 -41.03
CA GLN A 169 7.39 -29.28 -40.73
C GLN A 169 6.12 -29.83 -41.42
N ARG A 170 4.94 -29.70 -40.78
CA ARG A 170 3.77 -28.93 -41.29
C ARG A 170 2.52 -29.04 -40.39
N PRO A 171 1.60 -28.04 -40.44
CA PRO A 171 0.57 -27.81 -39.43
C PRO A 171 -0.78 -28.48 -39.77
N ARG A 172 -1.60 -28.80 -38.76
CA ARG A 172 -3.00 -29.20 -38.98
C ARG A 172 -3.97 -28.27 -38.24
N LYS A 173 -4.84 -27.65 -39.06
CA LYS A 173 -6.03 -26.89 -38.68
C LYS A 173 -7.15 -27.83 -38.18
N ARG A 174 -7.97 -27.25 -37.31
CA ARG A 174 -9.29 -27.66 -36.77
C ARG A 174 -10.14 -28.60 -37.63
N SER A 175 -10.86 -29.50 -36.96
CA SER A 175 -12.19 -29.95 -37.37
C SER A 175 -13.15 -29.99 -36.19
N LYS A 176 -14.37 -29.49 -36.42
CA LYS A 176 -15.55 -29.53 -35.54
C LYS A 176 -16.27 -30.87 -35.70
N GLY A 177 -16.90 -31.34 -34.61
CA GLY A 177 -18.22 -31.99 -34.64
C GLY A 177 -18.26 -33.49 -34.37
N ALA A 178 -18.85 -33.87 -33.23
CA ALA A 178 -19.89 -34.91 -33.11
C ALA A 178 -20.50 -34.91 -31.68
N GLN A 179 -21.84 -34.79 -31.61
CA GLN A 179 -22.77 -35.21 -30.54
C GLN A 179 -22.57 -36.72 -30.24
N GLU A 180 -22.96 -37.35 -29.13
CA GLU A 180 -23.93 -37.14 -28.04
C GLU A 180 -23.60 -38.23 -27.00
N ASP A 181 -23.80 -37.99 -25.71
CA ASP A 181 -24.43 -38.96 -24.77
C ASP A 181 -24.66 -38.27 -23.42
N GLN A 182 -25.93 -38.20 -23.03
CA GLN A 182 -26.43 -37.59 -21.80
C GLN A 182 -26.47 -38.65 -20.68
N GLU A 183 -25.75 -38.40 -19.59
CA GLU A 183 -26.09 -38.94 -18.28
C GLU A 183 -26.50 -37.75 -17.39
N GLU A 184 -27.73 -37.81 -16.87
CA GLU A 184 -28.33 -36.79 -16.00
C GLU A 184 -27.61 -36.73 -14.64
N GLY A 185 -26.93 -35.61 -14.38
CA GLY A 185 -26.42 -35.23 -13.06
C GLY A 185 -27.45 -34.40 -12.27
N PRO A 186 -27.33 -34.32 -10.93
CA PRO A 186 -28.35 -33.72 -10.07
C PRO A 186 -28.48 -32.21 -10.33
N THR A 187 -29.73 -31.75 -10.32
CA THR A 187 -30.14 -30.35 -10.50
C THR A 187 -29.39 -29.41 -9.56
N LYS A 188 -28.53 -28.55 -10.14
CA LYS A 188 -28.04 -27.34 -9.48
C LYS A 188 -29.19 -26.35 -9.36
N GLU A 189 -29.75 -26.20 -8.17
CA GLU A 189 -30.26 -24.88 -7.78
C GLU A 189 -29.03 -23.96 -7.73
N GLY A 190 -28.94 -23.05 -8.69
CA GLY A 190 -27.82 -22.12 -8.81
C GLY A 190 -27.82 -21.11 -7.65
N PRO A 191 -26.64 -20.65 -7.20
CA PRO A 191 -26.58 -19.51 -6.30
C PRO A 191 -27.17 -18.29 -7.03
N THR A 192 -27.90 -17.47 -6.29
CA THR A 192 -28.39 -16.16 -6.75
C THR A 192 -27.25 -15.39 -7.42
N ASP A 193 -27.48 -14.91 -8.65
CA ASP A 193 -26.53 -14.25 -9.58
C ASP A 193 -26.02 -12.87 -9.09
N THR A 194 -25.98 -12.62 -7.78
CA THR A 194 -25.36 -11.42 -7.20
C THR A 194 -23.91 -11.77 -6.83
N PRO A 195 -22.89 -11.17 -7.48
CA PRO A 195 -21.51 -11.32 -7.03
C PRO A 195 -21.39 -10.89 -5.57
N GLY A 196 -20.67 -11.68 -4.77
CA GLY A 196 -20.33 -11.28 -3.40
C GLY A 196 -19.46 -10.01 -3.38
N PRO A 197 -19.30 -9.35 -2.22
CA PRO A 197 -18.53 -8.10 -2.11
C PRO A 197 -17.10 -8.28 -2.62
N GLN A 198 -16.61 -7.31 -3.39
CA GLN A 198 -15.30 -7.40 -4.04
C GLN A 198 -14.16 -7.29 -3.03
N PRO A 199 -13.17 -8.19 -3.03
CA PRO A 199 -12.03 -8.13 -2.12
C PRO A 199 -11.19 -6.85 -2.30
N VAL A 200 -10.97 -6.09 -1.22
CA VAL A 200 -10.18 -4.85 -1.23
C VAL A 200 -9.14 -4.85 -0.11
N TYR A 201 -7.89 -4.54 -0.46
CA TYR A 201 -6.80 -4.42 0.51
C TYR A 201 -7.11 -3.33 1.54
N ASN A 202 -7.00 -3.66 2.82
CA ASN A 202 -7.47 -2.80 3.90
C ASN A 202 -6.60 -2.98 5.15
N ASN A 203 -5.74 -1.98 5.43
CA ASN A 203 -4.85 -1.96 6.59
C ASN A 203 -5.61 -2.01 7.92
N LEU A 204 -6.80 -1.43 7.96
CA LEU A 204 -7.56 -1.33 9.21
C LEU A 204 -8.11 -2.69 9.65
N LEU A 205 -8.32 -3.64 8.73
CA LEU A 205 -8.65 -5.02 9.09
C LEU A 205 -7.52 -5.69 9.88
N TYR A 206 -6.27 -5.38 9.54
CA TYR A 206 -5.11 -5.89 10.29
C TYR A 206 -5.02 -5.24 11.68
N GLY A 207 -5.41 -3.97 11.80
CA GLY A 207 -5.52 -3.35 13.13
C GLY A 207 -6.61 -3.99 14.00
N LEU A 208 -7.73 -4.38 13.39
CA LEU A 208 -8.79 -5.10 14.08
C LEU A 208 -8.35 -6.50 14.54
N ILE A 209 -7.57 -7.21 13.72
CA ILE A 209 -7.00 -8.51 14.11
C ILE A 209 -5.96 -8.34 15.22
N ALA A 210 -5.17 -7.26 15.23
CA ALA A 210 -4.25 -6.98 16.33
C ALA A 210 -4.98 -6.78 17.67
N LEU A 211 -6.12 -6.08 17.66
CA LEU A 211 -7.00 -5.98 18.84
C LEU A 211 -7.57 -7.34 19.24
N ALA A 212 -7.94 -8.19 18.27
CA ALA A 212 -8.41 -9.54 18.57
C ALA A 212 -7.32 -10.41 19.22
N VAL A 213 -6.07 -10.32 18.76
CA VAL A 213 -4.90 -10.97 19.37
C VAL A 213 -4.69 -10.45 20.81
N GLN A 214 -4.80 -9.14 21.02
CA GLN A 214 -4.69 -8.53 22.35
C GLN A 214 -5.77 -9.07 23.30
N ASN A 215 -7.03 -9.09 22.87
CA ASN A 215 -8.13 -9.53 23.70
C ASN A 215 -8.12 -11.05 23.96
N ALA A 216 -7.67 -11.85 23.00
CA ALA A 216 -7.56 -13.30 23.14
C ALA A 216 -6.39 -13.71 24.05
N SER A 217 -5.26 -13.01 23.98
CA SER A 217 -4.06 -13.31 24.78
C SER A 217 -4.08 -12.67 26.17
N GLY A 218 -4.85 -11.59 26.36
CA GLY A 218 -4.80 -10.75 27.56
C GLY A 218 -3.52 -9.89 27.66
N GLN A 219 -2.70 -9.84 26.61
CA GLN A 219 -1.49 -9.04 26.52
C GLN A 219 -1.67 -7.92 25.49
N ARG A 220 -0.92 -6.82 25.61
CA ARG A 220 -0.88 -5.86 24.50
C ARG A 220 -0.26 -6.52 23.26
N TYR A 221 -0.74 -6.17 22.07
CA TYR A 221 -0.27 -6.80 20.83
C TYR A 221 1.26 -6.73 20.66
N SER A 222 1.89 -5.59 20.98
CA SER A 222 3.35 -5.44 20.85
C SER A 222 4.12 -6.31 21.85
N ASP A 223 3.58 -6.52 23.05
CA ASP A 223 4.20 -7.39 24.06
C ASP A 223 4.07 -8.84 23.61
N PHE A 224 2.89 -9.23 23.13
CA PHE A 224 2.67 -10.58 22.63
C PHE A 224 3.65 -10.95 21.50
N VAL A 225 3.81 -10.06 20.50
CA VAL A 225 4.78 -10.28 19.41
C VAL A 225 6.21 -10.27 19.93
N GLN A 226 6.56 -9.41 20.88
CA GLN A 226 7.89 -9.39 21.49
C GLN A 226 8.21 -10.73 22.16
N GLU A 227 7.36 -11.17 23.09
CA GLU A 227 7.60 -12.35 23.92
C GLU A 227 7.50 -13.67 23.15
N ASN A 228 6.59 -13.75 22.17
CA ASN A 228 6.27 -15.01 21.50
C ASN A 228 6.93 -15.16 20.12
N ILE A 229 7.50 -14.09 19.56
CA ILE A 229 8.15 -14.13 18.24
C ILE A 229 9.56 -13.53 18.29
N LEU A 230 9.72 -12.30 18.75
CA LEU A 230 11.00 -11.59 18.63
C LEU A 230 12.06 -12.12 19.61
N ASP A 231 11.71 -12.28 20.88
CA ASP A 231 12.63 -12.77 21.92
C ASP A 231 13.09 -14.21 21.67
N PRO A 232 12.22 -15.18 21.30
CA PRO A 232 12.65 -16.54 21.00
C PRO A 232 13.55 -16.65 19.76
N LEU A 233 13.45 -15.69 18.84
CA LEU A 233 14.26 -15.62 17.62
C LEU A 233 15.49 -14.70 17.76
N ASP A 234 15.72 -14.14 18.95
CA ASP A 234 16.81 -13.20 19.24
C ASP A 234 16.83 -11.97 18.29
N MET A 235 15.65 -11.50 17.86
CA MET A 235 15.48 -10.36 16.95
C MET A 235 15.59 -9.02 17.71
N ARG A 236 16.79 -8.75 18.25
CA ARG A 236 17.08 -7.61 19.16
C ARG A 236 17.01 -6.22 18.53
N HIS A 237 17.01 -6.12 17.21
CA HIS A 237 16.88 -4.85 16.48
C HIS A 237 15.51 -4.71 15.83
N THR A 238 14.53 -5.47 16.32
CA THR A 238 13.15 -5.43 15.86
C THR A 238 12.24 -4.96 16.97
N VAL A 239 11.40 -3.99 16.67
CA VAL A 239 10.39 -3.49 17.61
C VAL A 239 9.05 -3.32 16.89
N VAL A 240 7.97 -3.53 17.64
CA VAL A 240 6.60 -3.36 17.13
C VAL A 240 6.06 -1.96 17.44
N ASN A 241 6.48 -1.37 18.57
CA ASN A 241 6.03 -0.06 19.05
C ASN A 241 7.22 0.90 19.13
N ARG A 242 7.02 2.16 18.71
CA ARG A 242 8.08 3.19 18.75
C ARG A 242 8.60 3.45 20.16
N SER A 243 7.75 3.40 21.18
CA SER A 243 8.17 3.62 22.58
C SER A 243 9.17 2.58 23.08
N LYS A 244 9.25 1.42 22.41
CA LYS A 244 10.24 0.36 22.67
C LYS A 244 11.56 0.57 21.91
N LEU A 245 11.70 1.62 21.11
CA LEU A 245 12.98 1.97 20.51
C LEU A 245 13.92 2.49 21.60
N GLU A 246 14.92 1.69 21.93
CA GLU A 246 16.01 2.14 22.80
C GLU A 246 16.84 3.23 22.12
N SER A 247 17.34 4.18 22.90
CA SER A 247 18.08 5.35 22.38
C SER A 247 19.41 5.02 21.72
N ASN A 248 19.94 3.82 21.94
CA ASN A 248 21.18 3.31 21.36
C ASN A 248 20.98 2.62 20.00
N LEU A 249 19.74 2.41 19.55
CA LEU A 249 19.48 1.75 18.27
C LEU A 249 19.80 2.68 17.09
N ASN A 250 20.39 2.10 16.05
CA ASN A 250 20.64 2.77 14.78
C ASN A 250 19.35 2.76 13.92
N VAL A 251 18.51 3.78 14.10
CA VAL A 251 17.20 3.88 13.46
C VAL A 251 17.26 4.77 12.21
N ALA A 252 16.89 4.22 11.06
CA ALA A 252 16.73 5.00 9.84
C ALA A 252 15.53 5.97 9.94
N HIS A 253 15.66 7.16 9.37
CA HIS A 253 14.55 8.10 9.20
C HIS A 253 14.10 8.11 7.74
N GLY A 254 12.80 8.28 7.50
CA GLY A 254 12.23 8.39 6.17
C GLY A 254 12.55 9.74 5.54
N TYR A 255 12.93 9.74 4.27
CA TYR A 255 13.28 10.93 3.52
C TYR A 255 12.49 11.03 2.20
N ALA A 256 12.29 12.25 1.76
CA ALA A 256 11.78 12.57 0.43
C ALA A 256 12.69 13.60 -0.24
N GLN A 257 12.87 13.47 -1.56
CA GLN A 257 13.56 14.48 -2.37
C GLN A 257 12.56 15.52 -2.87
N LEU A 258 12.85 16.78 -2.58
CA LEU A 258 12.10 17.96 -3.01
C LEU A 258 12.37 18.31 -4.47
N GLN A 259 11.57 19.21 -5.03
CA GLN A 259 11.68 19.62 -6.43
C GLN A 259 13.04 20.27 -6.77
N ASP A 260 13.67 20.95 -5.82
CA ASP A 260 15.00 21.55 -5.97
C ASP A 260 16.16 20.54 -5.88
N GLY A 261 15.85 19.27 -5.65
CA GLY A 261 16.81 18.17 -5.50
C GLY A 261 17.32 17.98 -4.08
N SER A 262 16.99 18.86 -3.14
CA SER A 262 17.33 18.70 -1.72
C SER A 262 16.50 17.59 -1.06
N TYR A 263 16.98 17.06 0.06
CA TYR A 263 16.28 16.02 0.82
C TYR A 263 15.72 16.59 2.11
N THR A 264 14.50 16.18 2.43
CA THR A 264 13.84 16.49 3.70
C THR A 264 13.41 15.22 4.41
N ARG A 265 13.36 15.28 5.74
CA ARG A 265 12.82 14.21 6.55
C ARG A 265 11.29 14.22 6.44
N VAL A 266 10.69 13.07 6.15
CA VAL A 266 9.25 12.90 6.18
C VAL A 266 8.81 12.78 7.64
N ALA A 267 7.87 13.63 8.04
CA ALA A 267 7.32 13.58 9.39
C ALA A 267 6.56 12.26 9.60
N THR A 268 6.96 11.50 10.61
CA THR A 268 6.40 10.19 10.95
C THR A 268 6.33 10.08 12.46
N GLU A 269 5.36 10.74 13.08
CA GLU A 269 5.47 11.03 14.53
C GLU A 269 4.61 10.17 15.45
N ASP A 270 3.51 9.52 15.02
CA ASP A 270 2.57 8.98 16.03
C ASP A 270 1.77 7.70 15.69
N TYR A 271 1.80 7.16 14.46
CA TYR A 271 0.93 6.01 14.10
C TYR A 271 1.35 4.66 14.70
N THR A 272 2.47 4.56 15.42
CA THR A 272 2.88 3.32 16.07
C THR A 272 2.99 3.45 17.59
N ASP A 273 2.28 4.41 18.17
CA ASP A 273 2.03 4.42 19.60
C ASP A 273 0.90 3.45 19.90
N GLU A 274 1.20 2.41 20.68
CA GLU A 274 0.26 1.38 21.09
C GLU A 274 -0.86 1.91 22.00
N ASN A 275 -0.69 3.07 22.64
CA ASN A 275 -1.77 3.69 23.41
C ASN A 275 -2.81 4.40 22.53
N HIS A 276 -2.49 4.62 21.25
CA HIS A 276 -3.28 5.45 20.37
C HIS A 276 -3.68 4.74 19.08
N ALA A 277 -3.00 3.71 18.59
CA ALA A 277 -3.23 3.21 17.23
C ALA A 277 -3.24 1.67 17.10
N PRO A 278 -4.42 1.04 16.89
CA PRO A 278 -4.55 -0.37 16.51
C PRO A 278 -3.81 -0.74 15.21
N ILE A 279 -3.38 0.26 14.42
CA ILE A 279 -2.70 0.08 13.13
C ILE A 279 -1.34 -0.64 13.24
N LEU A 280 -0.84 -0.89 14.45
CA LEU A 280 0.39 -1.68 14.69
C LEU A 280 0.38 -3.04 13.99
N GLY A 281 -0.79 -3.69 13.92
CA GLY A 281 -0.94 -4.95 13.19
C GLY A 281 -0.64 -4.85 11.69
N ALA A 282 -0.90 -3.67 11.10
CA ALA A 282 -0.70 -3.41 9.68
C ALA A 282 0.70 -2.87 9.35
N ALA A 283 1.23 -1.94 10.17
CA ALA A 283 2.41 -1.15 9.83
C ALA A 283 3.35 -0.83 11.01
N GLY A 284 3.24 -1.55 12.15
CA GLY A 284 4.00 -1.23 13.37
C GLY A 284 5.48 -1.66 13.38
N ILE A 285 5.80 -2.77 12.70
CA ILE A 285 7.10 -3.42 12.80
C ILE A 285 8.21 -2.56 12.18
N ARG A 286 9.27 -2.34 12.96
CA ARG A 286 10.56 -1.79 12.52
C ARG A 286 11.61 -2.85 12.76
N SER A 287 12.43 -3.13 11.76
CA SER A 287 13.44 -4.19 11.84
C SER A 287 14.69 -3.81 11.07
N SER A 288 15.70 -4.68 11.19
CA SER A 288 16.93 -4.65 10.42
C SER A 288 16.94 -5.75 9.37
N VAL A 289 17.81 -5.64 8.37
CA VAL A 289 18.02 -6.74 7.40
C VAL A 289 18.46 -8.02 8.12
N ASN A 290 19.32 -7.93 9.14
CA ASN A 290 19.82 -9.09 9.88
C ASN A 290 18.69 -9.83 10.60
N ASP A 291 17.82 -9.10 11.29
CA ASP A 291 16.69 -9.68 12.01
C ASP A 291 15.65 -10.26 11.02
N MET A 292 15.37 -9.56 9.92
CA MET A 292 14.47 -10.07 8.88
C MET A 292 15.04 -11.32 8.17
N LEU A 293 16.37 -11.48 8.10
CA LEU A 293 17.00 -12.72 7.64
C LEU A 293 16.73 -13.88 8.62
N GLU A 294 16.80 -13.66 9.93
CA GLU A 294 16.43 -14.70 10.90
C GLU A 294 14.95 -15.06 10.79
N TRP A 295 14.08 -14.05 10.65
CA TRP A 295 12.64 -14.26 10.44
C TRP A 295 12.35 -15.11 9.19
N THR A 296 12.90 -14.72 8.03
CA THR A 296 12.69 -15.46 6.78
C THR A 296 13.32 -16.85 6.80
N SER A 297 14.47 -17.01 7.44
CA SER A 297 15.11 -18.33 7.64
C SER A 297 14.22 -19.24 8.49
N THR A 298 13.64 -18.71 9.56
CA THR A 298 12.70 -19.44 10.44
C THR A 298 11.45 -19.89 9.67
N LEU A 299 10.83 -19.00 8.88
CA LEU A 299 9.68 -19.34 8.06
C LEU A 299 10.01 -20.45 7.03
N LEU A 300 11.15 -20.34 6.35
CA LEU A 300 11.60 -21.35 5.38
C LEU A 300 11.89 -22.69 6.06
N ARG A 301 12.55 -22.70 7.23
CA ARG A 301 12.78 -23.92 8.00
C ARG A 301 11.46 -24.58 8.39
N ALA A 302 10.52 -23.81 8.93
CA ALA A 302 9.21 -24.31 9.34
C ALA A 302 8.40 -24.85 8.14
N TYR A 303 8.51 -24.25 6.95
CA TYR A 303 7.86 -24.76 5.74
C TYR A 303 8.39 -26.15 5.33
N HIS A 304 9.71 -26.36 5.43
CA HIS A 304 10.36 -27.62 5.00
C HIS A 304 10.36 -28.71 6.06
N ALA A 305 10.47 -28.33 7.32
CA ALA A 305 10.57 -29.22 8.46
C ALA A 305 9.83 -28.59 9.65
N PRO A 306 8.49 -28.67 9.70
CA PRO A 306 7.73 -28.19 10.83
C PRO A 306 8.19 -28.90 12.11
N THR A 307 8.53 -28.14 13.13
CA THR A 307 8.88 -28.66 14.45
C THR A 307 7.88 -28.17 15.47
N GLU A 308 7.60 -28.98 16.50
CA GLU A 308 6.79 -28.52 17.63
C GLU A 308 7.44 -27.28 18.27
N ASP A 309 8.76 -27.17 18.42
CA ASP A 309 9.32 -25.98 19.08
C ASP A 309 9.35 -24.70 18.22
N SER A 310 8.80 -24.71 17.00
CA SER A 310 8.80 -23.51 16.14
C SER A 310 7.79 -22.46 16.62
N VAL A 311 8.17 -21.17 16.59
CA VAL A 311 7.24 -20.04 16.81
C VAL A 311 6.21 -19.86 15.69
N VAL A 312 6.35 -20.59 14.57
CA VAL A 312 5.48 -20.49 13.38
C VAL A 312 5.03 -21.88 12.93
N ARG A 313 4.33 -22.62 13.79
CA ARG A 313 3.82 -23.98 13.49
C ARG A 313 2.79 -23.99 12.34
N GLU A 314 1.94 -22.98 12.29
CA GLU A 314 0.84 -22.86 11.33
C GLU A 314 1.27 -22.46 9.90
N ILE A 315 2.56 -22.57 9.55
CA ILE A 315 3.06 -22.18 8.23
C ILE A 315 2.34 -22.86 7.06
N PRO A 316 2.00 -24.17 7.10
CA PRO A 316 1.21 -24.78 6.04
C PRO A 316 -0.14 -24.08 5.80
N THR A 317 -0.79 -23.58 6.85
CA THR A 317 -2.04 -22.81 6.76
C THR A 317 -1.76 -21.38 6.28
N LEU A 318 -0.75 -20.72 6.85
CA LEU A 318 -0.39 -19.33 6.54
C LEU A 318 0.02 -19.13 5.10
N TRP A 319 0.75 -20.09 4.52
CA TRP A 319 1.31 -20.01 3.17
C TRP A 319 0.43 -20.67 2.11
N LYS A 320 -0.67 -21.32 2.50
CA LYS A 320 -1.65 -21.83 1.54
C LYS A 320 -2.29 -20.65 0.82
N SER A 321 -2.11 -20.61 -0.50
CA SER A 321 -2.83 -19.69 -1.38
C SER A 321 -4.34 -19.88 -1.20
N GLN A 322 -5.05 -18.79 -0.91
CA GLN A 322 -6.45 -18.82 -0.52
C GLN A 322 -7.32 -17.80 -1.27
N ARG A 323 -6.72 -16.76 -1.85
CA ARG A 323 -7.44 -15.76 -2.65
C ARG A 323 -6.68 -15.47 -3.93
N ASP A 324 -7.29 -15.69 -5.08
CA ASP A 324 -6.78 -15.18 -6.36
C ASP A 324 -6.99 -13.67 -6.43
N ILE A 325 -5.98 -12.92 -6.89
CA ILE A 325 -6.07 -11.46 -7.01
C ILE A 325 -6.39 -11.07 -8.45
N ASP A 326 -5.62 -11.60 -9.40
CA ASP A 326 -5.66 -11.18 -10.81
C ASP A 326 -5.31 -12.32 -11.79
N GLY A 327 -5.38 -13.58 -11.34
CA GLY A 327 -4.95 -14.76 -12.09
C GLY A 327 -3.43 -14.92 -12.25
N LYS A 328 -2.62 -13.93 -11.84
CA LYS A 328 -1.15 -14.02 -11.83
C LYS A 328 -0.63 -14.21 -10.40
N VAL A 329 -1.13 -13.41 -9.47
CA VAL A 329 -0.75 -13.40 -8.05
C VAL A 329 -1.93 -13.83 -7.20
N SER A 330 -1.63 -14.55 -6.13
CA SER A 330 -2.59 -14.90 -5.09
C SER A 330 -2.17 -14.31 -3.74
N TYR A 331 -3.12 -14.27 -2.83
CA TYR A 331 -2.93 -13.91 -1.43
C TYR A 331 -3.11 -15.13 -0.54
N ALA A 332 -2.15 -15.32 0.36
CA ALA A 332 -2.24 -16.19 1.52
C ALA A 332 -2.41 -15.32 2.78
N LEU A 333 -2.33 -15.88 3.99
CA LEU A 333 -2.63 -15.12 5.22
C LEU A 333 -1.51 -14.13 5.57
N GLY A 334 -1.55 -12.93 4.97
CA GLY A 334 -0.56 -11.87 5.13
C GLY A 334 0.69 -12.02 4.26
N TYR A 335 0.54 -12.72 3.12
CA TYR A 335 1.59 -12.94 2.12
C TYR A 335 1.01 -12.89 0.70
N TYR A 336 1.68 -12.18 -0.20
CA TYR A 336 1.52 -12.37 -1.65
C TYR A 336 2.32 -13.58 -2.10
N CYS A 337 1.76 -14.38 -3.02
CA CYS A 337 2.46 -15.51 -3.60
C CYS A 337 2.13 -15.68 -5.08
N GLY A 338 3.10 -16.18 -5.84
CA GLY A 338 2.96 -16.30 -7.28
C GLY A 338 4.11 -17.10 -7.88
N TYR A 339 4.13 -17.20 -9.20
CA TYR A 339 5.18 -17.90 -9.91
C TYR A 339 5.83 -17.00 -10.96
N LEU A 340 7.14 -16.79 -10.86
CA LEU A 340 7.90 -16.16 -11.93
C LEU A 340 7.93 -17.09 -13.16
N PRO A 341 7.87 -16.56 -14.39
CA PRO A 341 7.76 -15.13 -14.75
C PRO A 341 6.32 -14.61 -14.89
N VAL A 342 5.30 -15.45 -14.65
CA VAL A 342 3.87 -15.08 -14.85
C VAL A 342 3.45 -13.99 -13.87
N ALA A 343 3.78 -14.19 -12.60
CA ALA A 343 3.70 -13.19 -11.57
C ALA A 343 4.99 -12.37 -11.52
N THR A 344 4.87 -11.15 -11.03
CA THR A 344 6.00 -10.25 -10.82
C THR A 344 6.19 -10.00 -9.32
N ILE A 345 7.42 -10.12 -8.84
CA ILE A 345 7.79 -9.72 -7.47
C ILE A 345 7.49 -8.23 -7.30
N GLY A 346 6.74 -7.86 -6.26
CA GLY A 346 6.30 -6.48 -6.06
C GLY A 346 5.23 -6.00 -7.06
N GLY A 347 4.59 -6.90 -7.81
CA GLY A 347 3.57 -6.55 -8.81
C GLY A 347 2.30 -5.91 -8.21
N ASN A 348 2.02 -6.15 -6.94
CA ASN A 348 0.91 -5.52 -6.20
C ASN A 348 1.35 -4.31 -5.37
N GLY A 349 2.58 -3.82 -5.59
CA GLY A 349 3.09 -2.59 -4.98
C GLY A 349 2.79 -1.36 -5.84
N ILE A 350 3.35 -0.22 -5.44
CA ILE A 350 3.15 1.05 -6.14
C ILE A 350 3.87 1.14 -7.50
N ASN A 351 4.67 0.13 -7.85
CA ASN A 351 5.41 0.03 -9.11
C ASN A 351 4.60 -0.70 -10.21
N CYS A 352 3.32 -0.33 -10.38
CA CYS A 352 2.41 -0.98 -11.32
C CYS A 352 1.89 -0.06 -12.46
N ARG A 353 2.08 1.26 -12.36
CA ARG A 353 1.47 2.24 -13.29
C ARG A 353 1.91 2.05 -14.74
N THR A 354 3.13 1.60 -14.98
CA THR A 354 3.62 1.30 -16.34
C THR A 354 3.02 0.01 -16.87
N GLU A 355 2.76 -1.00 -16.03
CA GLU A 355 2.04 -2.21 -16.45
C GLU A 355 0.63 -1.85 -16.93
N GLU A 356 -0.08 -0.97 -16.21
CA GLU A 356 -1.41 -0.51 -16.60
C GLU A 356 -1.42 0.30 -17.90
N ARG A 357 -0.49 1.26 -18.05
CA ARG A 357 -0.47 2.20 -19.19
C ARG A 357 0.20 1.62 -20.45
N ASP A 358 1.17 0.72 -20.30
CA ASP A 358 1.89 0.08 -21.41
C ASP A 358 2.32 -1.35 -21.03
N PRO A 359 1.38 -2.30 -21.05
CA PRO A 359 1.64 -3.70 -20.69
C PRO A 359 2.74 -4.32 -21.54
N SER A 360 2.82 -3.95 -22.82
CA SER A 360 3.82 -4.48 -23.75
C SER A 360 5.25 -4.10 -23.36
N PHE A 361 5.45 -2.86 -22.93
CA PHE A 361 6.74 -2.39 -22.44
C PHE A 361 7.07 -3.05 -21.10
N PHE A 362 6.09 -3.18 -20.20
CA PHE A 362 6.30 -3.87 -18.93
C PHE A 362 6.72 -5.34 -19.14
N ASP A 363 5.97 -6.07 -19.97
CA ASP A 363 6.23 -7.48 -20.30
C ASP A 363 7.61 -7.69 -20.95
N ALA A 364 8.08 -6.71 -21.74
CA ALA A 364 9.42 -6.72 -22.31
C ALA A 364 10.53 -6.63 -21.25
N HIS A 365 10.21 -6.21 -20.03
CA HIS A 365 11.12 -6.08 -18.89
C HIS A 365 10.82 -7.10 -17.77
N THR A 366 9.96 -8.09 -18.01
CA THR A 366 9.72 -9.18 -17.07
C THR A 366 10.96 -10.08 -16.95
N ILE A 367 11.45 -10.24 -15.72
CA ILE A 367 12.60 -11.09 -15.39
C ILE A 367 12.24 -12.58 -15.50
N GLY A 368 13.20 -13.40 -15.91
CA GLY A 368 13.07 -14.86 -15.86
C GLY A 368 12.15 -15.48 -16.92
N ARG A 369 11.83 -14.76 -18.02
CA ARG A 369 10.97 -15.27 -19.11
C ARG A 369 11.44 -16.59 -19.73
N ASP A 370 12.75 -16.78 -19.83
CA ASP A 370 13.38 -18.00 -20.36
C ASP A 370 13.99 -18.87 -19.24
N SER A 371 13.65 -18.58 -17.98
CA SER A 371 14.15 -19.30 -16.81
C SER A 371 13.16 -20.36 -16.33
N PRO A 372 13.61 -21.36 -15.57
CA PRO A 372 12.71 -22.26 -14.88
C PRO A 372 11.70 -21.48 -14.03
N ARG A 373 10.45 -21.92 -14.04
CA ARG A 373 9.38 -21.38 -13.20
C ARG A 373 9.78 -21.47 -11.72
N ARG A 374 9.56 -20.41 -10.96
CA ARG A 374 9.89 -20.36 -9.52
C ARG A 374 8.72 -19.84 -8.72
N PHE A 375 8.32 -20.56 -7.69
CA PHE A 375 7.39 -20.04 -6.70
C PHE A 375 8.08 -18.97 -5.86
N PHE A 376 7.34 -17.91 -5.55
CA PHE A 376 7.74 -16.95 -4.52
C PHE A 376 6.57 -16.72 -3.57
N ILE A 377 6.92 -16.39 -2.33
CA ILE A 377 5.99 -15.94 -1.31
C ILE A 377 6.63 -14.84 -0.48
N GLY A 378 5.89 -13.78 -0.17
CA GLY A 378 6.48 -12.62 0.47
C GLY A 378 5.49 -11.48 0.67
N HIS A 379 6.00 -10.32 0.99
CA HIS A 379 5.21 -9.10 1.09
C HIS A 379 6.12 -7.89 0.86
N ASN A 380 5.58 -6.88 0.18
CA ASN A 380 6.17 -5.55 0.08
C ASN A 380 5.41 -4.59 0.98
N GLY A 381 6.02 -3.49 1.40
CA GLY A 381 5.40 -2.56 2.33
C GLY A 381 5.91 -1.17 2.08
N VAL A 382 4.98 -0.24 1.88
CA VAL A 382 5.26 1.17 1.64
C VAL A 382 4.54 1.96 2.71
N TRP A 383 5.24 2.86 3.40
CA TRP A 383 4.63 3.72 4.39
C TRP A 383 5.47 4.98 4.61
N SER A 384 4.87 6.16 4.41
CA SER A 384 5.41 7.50 4.68
C SER A 384 6.95 7.60 4.79
N GLY A 385 7.64 7.57 3.64
CA GLY A 385 9.11 7.73 3.58
C GLY A 385 9.91 6.44 3.73
N TYR A 386 9.25 5.28 3.83
CA TYR A 386 9.88 3.97 3.86
C TYR A 386 9.26 3.04 2.82
N ALA A 387 10.09 2.13 2.31
CA ALA A 387 9.68 1.04 1.44
C ALA A 387 10.42 -0.24 1.83
N SER A 388 9.78 -1.39 1.63
CA SER A 388 10.31 -2.69 1.99
C SER A 388 9.83 -3.74 1.01
N ALA A 389 10.69 -4.70 0.73
CA ALA A 389 10.41 -5.85 -0.11
C ALA A 389 11.03 -7.08 0.55
N VAL A 390 10.22 -8.09 0.84
CA VAL A 390 10.69 -9.35 1.46
C VAL A 390 10.05 -10.53 0.75
N PHE A 391 10.86 -11.30 0.03
CA PHE A 391 10.39 -12.42 -0.78
C PHE A 391 11.23 -13.66 -0.52
N MET A 392 10.57 -14.81 -0.39
CA MET A 392 11.15 -16.11 -0.11
C MET A 392 10.88 -17.07 -1.27
N PHE A 393 11.83 -17.98 -1.50
CA PHE A 393 11.82 -19.00 -2.53
C PHE A 393 12.00 -20.36 -1.87
N PRO A 394 10.91 -21.03 -1.51
CA PRO A 394 10.97 -22.25 -0.72
C PRO A 394 11.79 -23.35 -1.40
N GLU A 395 11.70 -23.52 -2.71
CA GLU A 395 12.38 -24.59 -3.44
C GLU A 395 13.91 -24.53 -3.31
N THR A 396 14.47 -23.32 -3.18
CA THR A 396 15.92 -23.11 -3.01
C THR A 396 16.33 -22.72 -1.60
N LYS A 397 15.36 -22.65 -0.67
CA LYS A 397 15.57 -22.18 0.72
C LYS A 397 16.29 -20.82 0.76
N SER A 398 15.88 -19.92 -0.12
CA SER A 398 16.51 -18.60 -0.27
C SER A 398 15.51 -17.49 0.00
N ALA A 399 16.00 -16.32 0.40
CA ALA A 399 15.22 -15.11 0.55
C ALA A 399 15.95 -13.93 -0.08
N VAL A 400 15.18 -12.97 -0.59
CA VAL A 400 15.63 -11.69 -1.09
C VAL A 400 14.88 -10.62 -0.31
N MET A 401 15.61 -9.62 0.18
CA MET A 401 15.00 -8.48 0.85
C MET A 401 15.72 -7.18 0.56
N ALA A 402 14.97 -6.09 0.57
CA ALA A 402 15.48 -4.73 0.51
C ALA A 402 14.64 -3.84 1.43
N LEU A 403 15.28 -2.99 2.20
CA LEU A 403 14.66 -2.00 3.07
C LEU A 403 15.20 -0.62 2.66
N ALA A 404 14.31 0.31 2.36
CA ALA A 404 14.64 1.66 1.92
C ALA A 404 13.93 2.69 2.81
N ASN A 405 14.62 3.80 3.09
CA ASN A 405 14.09 4.93 3.85
C ASN A 405 13.89 6.16 2.94
N GLY A 406 13.49 5.91 1.70
CA GLY A 406 13.13 6.92 0.73
C GLY A 406 11.93 6.48 -0.10
N LEU A 407 10.93 7.34 -0.19
CA LEU A 407 9.71 7.11 -0.96
C LEU A 407 9.27 8.43 -1.61
N ASN A 408 9.51 8.58 -2.91
CA ASN A 408 9.21 9.82 -3.63
C ASN A 408 8.69 9.60 -5.06
N LEU A 409 9.36 8.75 -5.83
CA LEU A 409 9.12 8.56 -7.26
C LEU A 409 8.84 7.09 -7.61
N SER A 410 9.17 6.15 -6.73
CA SER A 410 8.86 4.73 -6.91
C SER A 410 9.26 3.98 -5.64
N ASP A 411 8.88 2.71 -5.56
CA ASP A 411 9.38 1.80 -4.53
C ASP A 411 10.74 1.23 -4.97
N ALA A 412 11.82 1.79 -4.42
CA ALA A 412 13.18 1.33 -4.70
C ALA A 412 13.49 -0.05 -4.11
N ALA A 413 12.79 -0.46 -3.04
CA ALA A 413 13.00 -1.76 -2.42
C ALA A 413 12.50 -2.88 -3.34
N ASP A 414 11.32 -2.71 -3.96
CA ASP A 414 10.80 -3.67 -4.93
C ASP A 414 11.69 -3.80 -6.18
N TRP A 415 12.21 -2.68 -6.71
CA TRP A 415 13.17 -2.73 -7.81
C TRP A 415 14.45 -3.47 -7.43
N SER A 416 14.98 -3.19 -6.23
CA SER A 416 16.15 -3.87 -5.70
C SER A 416 15.90 -5.37 -5.54
N ALA A 417 14.73 -5.76 -5.04
CA ALA A 417 14.36 -7.17 -4.90
C ALA A 417 14.30 -7.90 -6.25
N LYS A 418 13.78 -7.26 -7.31
CA LYS A 418 13.80 -7.84 -8.68
C LYS A 418 15.23 -8.02 -9.19
N ILE A 419 16.10 -7.02 -9.03
CA ILE A 419 17.51 -7.07 -9.45
C ILE A 419 18.25 -8.19 -8.71
N LEU A 420 18.11 -8.24 -7.37
CA LEU A 420 18.72 -9.25 -6.52
C LEU A 420 18.21 -10.66 -6.86
N THR A 421 16.91 -10.81 -7.13
CA THR A 421 16.33 -12.09 -7.55
C THR A 421 16.90 -12.57 -8.88
N GLN A 422 17.00 -11.68 -9.87
CA GLN A 422 17.61 -11.98 -11.16
C GLN A 422 19.07 -12.42 -11.00
N ALA A 423 19.83 -11.74 -10.15
CA ALA A 423 21.23 -12.10 -9.88
C ALA A 423 21.36 -13.43 -9.13
N LEU A 424 20.55 -13.64 -8.07
CA LEU A 424 20.57 -14.84 -7.24
C LEU A 424 20.34 -16.13 -8.05
N PHE A 425 19.47 -16.06 -9.05
CA PHE A 425 19.08 -17.23 -9.85
C PHE A 425 19.65 -17.24 -11.28
N ASP A 426 20.56 -16.31 -11.60
CA ASP A 426 21.09 -16.09 -12.95
C ASP A 426 20.00 -16.12 -14.03
N MET A 427 18.93 -15.35 -13.81
CA MET A 427 17.74 -15.41 -14.66
C MET A 427 18.03 -15.00 -16.10
N LYS A 428 17.40 -15.73 -17.03
CA LYS A 428 17.42 -15.51 -18.47
C LYS A 428 16.04 -15.08 -18.99
N PRO A 429 15.98 -14.15 -19.97
CA PRO A 429 17.11 -13.31 -20.37
C PRO A 429 17.51 -12.39 -19.19
N HIS A 430 18.76 -11.93 -19.18
CA HIS A 430 19.15 -10.89 -18.23
C HIS A 430 18.54 -9.57 -18.69
N VAL A 431 17.64 -9.03 -17.89
CA VAL A 431 16.88 -7.81 -18.20
C VAL A 431 17.52 -6.62 -17.50
N ASP A 432 17.83 -5.57 -18.28
CA ASP A 432 18.11 -4.25 -17.72
C ASP A 432 16.80 -3.59 -17.28
N LEU A 433 16.60 -3.46 -15.97
CA LEU A 433 15.39 -2.87 -15.39
C LEU A 433 15.42 -1.34 -15.36
N LEU A 434 16.58 -0.70 -15.61
CA LEU A 434 16.72 0.75 -15.50
C LEU A 434 15.76 1.55 -16.41
N PRO A 435 15.47 1.15 -17.66
CA PRO A 435 14.47 1.83 -18.47
C PRO A 435 13.07 1.80 -17.85
N LEU A 436 12.67 0.66 -17.27
CA LEU A 436 11.39 0.51 -16.58
C LEU A 436 11.33 1.36 -15.31
N VAL A 437 12.40 1.34 -14.48
CA VAL A 437 12.52 2.18 -13.28
C VAL A 437 12.35 3.66 -13.61
N LYS A 438 13.04 4.15 -14.67
CA LYS A 438 12.94 5.56 -15.09
C LYS A 438 11.54 5.92 -15.57
N ARG A 439 10.88 5.01 -16.28
CA ARG A 439 9.51 5.22 -16.76
C ARG A 439 8.53 5.31 -15.60
N GLU A 440 8.67 4.44 -14.59
CA GLU A 440 7.84 4.48 -13.39
C GLU A 440 8.11 5.70 -12.52
N ALA A 441 9.37 6.07 -12.33
CA ALA A 441 9.73 7.32 -11.67
C ALA A 441 9.10 8.54 -12.34
N GLY A 442 9.11 8.57 -13.68
CA GLY A 442 8.46 9.61 -14.46
C GLY A 442 6.93 9.59 -14.35
N ALA A 443 6.31 8.41 -14.25
CA ALA A 443 4.87 8.29 -14.04
C ALA A 443 4.45 8.86 -12.68
N TRP A 444 5.11 8.46 -11.60
CA TRP A 444 4.88 8.99 -10.26
C TRP A 444 5.17 10.47 -10.13
N TYR A 445 6.20 10.98 -10.82
CA TYR A 445 6.47 12.42 -10.86
C TYR A 445 5.26 13.21 -11.41
N ARG A 446 4.57 12.66 -12.41
CA ARG A 446 3.42 13.32 -13.05
C ARG A 446 2.14 13.24 -12.23
N VAL A 447 1.96 12.23 -11.36
CA VAL A 447 0.71 12.03 -10.60
C VAL A 447 0.24 13.30 -9.90
N PHE A 448 1.13 13.95 -9.13
CA PHE A 448 0.76 15.20 -8.44
C PHE A 448 0.40 16.32 -9.42
N CYS A 449 1.13 16.44 -10.54
CA CYS A 449 0.86 17.46 -11.53
C CYS A 449 -0.47 17.22 -12.24
N GLU A 450 -0.77 15.97 -12.64
CA GLU A 450 -2.04 15.55 -13.24
C GLU A 450 -3.19 15.87 -12.28
N MET A 451 -3.09 15.45 -11.01
CA MET A 451 -4.07 15.75 -9.96
C MET A 451 -4.28 17.26 -9.75
N LEU A 452 -3.21 18.06 -9.70
CA LEU A 452 -3.31 19.50 -9.51
C LEU A 452 -3.91 20.22 -10.73
N ILE A 453 -3.60 19.76 -11.94
CA ILE A 453 -4.22 20.28 -13.17
C ILE A 453 -5.73 20.03 -13.12
N GLU A 454 -6.16 18.81 -12.84
CA GLU A 454 -7.58 18.48 -12.71
C GLU A 454 -8.24 19.31 -11.60
N TRP A 455 -7.59 19.47 -10.45
CA TRP A 455 -8.08 20.32 -9.37
C TRP A 455 -8.29 21.77 -9.85
N LEU A 456 -7.33 22.34 -10.58
CA LEU A 456 -7.42 23.71 -11.11
C LEU A 456 -8.50 23.87 -12.18
N GLU A 457 -8.67 22.89 -13.06
CA GLU A 457 -9.68 22.90 -14.13
C GLU A 457 -11.11 22.86 -13.59
N HIS A 458 -11.33 22.10 -12.51
CA HIS A 458 -12.65 21.97 -11.87
C HIS A 458 -12.92 23.02 -10.79
N ARG A 459 -11.92 23.84 -10.44
CA ARG A 459 -12.06 24.91 -9.46
C ARG A 459 -12.86 26.08 -10.04
N SER A 460 -13.91 26.50 -9.32
CA SER A 460 -14.76 27.62 -9.72
C SER A 460 -15.09 28.51 -8.52
N VAL A 461 -14.28 29.55 -8.31
CA VAL A 461 -14.46 30.44 -7.16
C VAL A 461 -15.54 31.49 -7.47
N PRO A 462 -16.56 31.65 -6.61
CA PRO A 462 -17.57 32.69 -6.79
C PRO A 462 -16.97 34.09 -6.57
N ASP A 463 -17.55 35.12 -7.22
CA ASP A 463 -17.14 36.52 -7.08
C ASP A 463 -17.20 37.04 -5.63
N ARG A 464 -18.06 36.44 -4.80
CA ARG A 464 -18.21 36.75 -3.39
C ARG A 464 -18.28 35.47 -2.57
N GLU A 465 -17.40 35.36 -1.60
CA GLU A 465 -17.44 34.34 -0.57
C GLU A 465 -18.56 34.65 0.44
N ALA A 466 -19.24 33.61 0.92
CA ALA A 466 -20.22 33.72 2.00
C ALA A 466 -19.54 34.16 3.32
N ASP A 467 -20.32 34.50 4.34
CA ASP A 467 -19.72 34.80 5.65
C ASP A 467 -19.04 33.53 6.20
N LEU A 468 -17.73 33.61 6.44
CA LEU A 468 -16.93 32.50 6.95
C LEU A 468 -17.48 31.97 8.29
N HIS A 469 -18.12 32.83 9.09
CA HIS A 469 -18.70 32.45 10.37
C HIS A 469 -19.83 31.42 10.23
N GLU A 470 -20.48 31.32 9.08
CA GLU A 470 -21.54 30.34 8.82
C GLU A 470 -21.01 28.90 8.82
N TYR A 471 -19.75 28.69 8.42
CA TYR A 471 -19.14 27.36 8.36
C TYR A 471 -18.49 26.92 9.67
N ILE A 472 -18.23 27.87 10.59
CA ILE A 472 -17.60 27.56 11.88
C ILE A 472 -18.52 26.66 12.69
N GLY A 473 -17.94 25.62 13.30
CA GLY A 473 -18.69 24.68 14.11
C GLY A 473 -18.02 23.33 14.22
N LYS A 474 -18.69 22.44 14.95
CA LYS A 474 -18.34 21.02 15.04
C LYS A 474 -19.32 20.24 14.16
N TYR A 475 -18.79 19.26 13.45
CA TYR A 475 -19.54 18.40 12.56
C TYR A 475 -19.27 16.95 12.99
N GLU A 476 -20.32 16.20 13.31
CA GLU A 476 -20.22 14.83 13.83
C GLU A 476 -20.88 13.84 12.88
N GLY A 477 -20.17 12.76 12.57
CA GLY A 477 -20.56 11.80 11.55
C GLY A 477 -19.59 10.64 11.49
N PHE A 478 -20.04 9.47 11.04
CA PHE A 478 -19.18 8.28 10.88
C PHE A 478 -18.38 7.88 12.13
N GLY A 479 -18.84 8.28 13.33
CA GLY A 479 -18.11 8.02 14.57
C GLY A 479 -16.84 8.86 14.75
N THR A 480 -16.65 9.93 13.97
CA THR A 480 -15.57 10.91 14.15
C THR A 480 -16.15 12.33 14.21
N ARG A 481 -15.27 13.32 14.41
CA ARG A 481 -15.65 14.75 14.47
C ARG A 481 -14.72 15.57 13.58
N ILE A 482 -15.30 16.51 12.83
CA ILE A 482 -14.57 17.53 12.09
C ILE A 482 -14.89 18.88 12.73
N THR A 483 -13.88 19.67 13.05
CA THR A 483 -14.05 21.01 13.62
C THR A 483 -13.56 22.05 12.61
N ILE A 484 -14.44 22.98 12.27
CA ILE A 484 -14.13 24.13 11.42
C ILE A 484 -14.04 25.37 12.29
N PHE A 485 -12.97 26.14 12.13
CA PHE A 485 -12.70 27.36 12.89
C PHE A 485 -11.94 28.38 12.03
N LEU A 486 -11.84 29.63 12.50
CA LEU A 486 -10.99 30.64 11.88
C LEU A 486 -9.59 30.58 12.48
N GLN A 487 -8.58 30.44 11.62
CA GLN A 487 -7.17 30.52 12.01
C GLN A 487 -6.82 31.98 12.30
N GLU A 488 -6.41 32.29 13.53
CA GLU A 488 -6.12 33.68 13.95
C GLU A 488 -5.02 34.34 13.12
N GLU A 489 -4.00 33.57 12.73
CA GLU A 489 -2.83 34.07 12.01
C GLU A 489 -3.12 34.42 10.54
N THR A 490 -3.96 33.63 9.88
CA THR A 490 -4.21 33.77 8.43
C THR A 490 -5.59 34.36 8.10
N GLY A 491 -6.50 34.39 9.09
CA GLY A 491 -7.90 34.79 8.89
C GLY A 491 -8.70 33.83 8.01
N ARG A 492 -8.12 32.67 7.64
CA ARG A 492 -8.76 31.65 6.80
C ARG A 492 -9.52 30.65 7.65
N LEU A 493 -10.49 29.98 7.04
CA LEU A 493 -11.05 28.78 7.64
C LEU A 493 -9.96 27.73 7.75
N ALA A 494 -9.97 26.99 8.84
CA ALA A 494 -9.12 25.85 9.08
C ALA A 494 -9.96 24.64 9.49
N VAL A 495 -9.42 23.46 9.25
CA VAL A 495 -10.03 22.19 9.64
C VAL A 495 -9.13 21.44 10.62
N MET A 496 -9.75 20.88 11.64
CA MET A 496 -9.15 19.95 12.59
C MET A 496 -10.02 18.69 12.68
N PHE A 497 -9.40 17.52 12.59
CA PHE A 497 -10.11 16.25 12.62
C PHE A 497 -9.87 15.52 13.93
N ASN A 498 -10.93 14.91 14.42
CA ASN A 498 -11.08 14.24 15.71
C ASN A 498 -10.38 14.95 16.88
N SER A 499 -10.46 16.29 16.93
CA SER A 499 -9.87 17.13 17.99
C SER A 499 -8.32 17.07 18.08
N CYS A 500 -7.65 16.54 17.06
CA CYS A 500 -6.19 16.47 17.01
C CYS A 500 -5.60 17.83 16.61
N ARG A 501 -5.21 18.66 17.58
CA ARG A 501 -4.64 19.99 17.32
C ARG A 501 -3.35 19.97 16.49
N LYS A 502 -2.58 18.88 16.57
CA LYS A 502 -1.38 18.67 15.76
C LYS A 502 -1.71 18.58 14.27
N TRP A 503 -2.96 18.28 13.92
CA TRP A 503 -3.45 18.31 12.57
C TRP A 503 -4.49 19.42 12.36
N THR A 504 -3.97 20.58 11.97
CA THR A 504 -4.75 21.71 11.48
C THR A 504 -4.30 22.03 10.06
N CYS A 505 -5.24 22.26 9.15
CA CYS A 505 -4.94 22.74 7.80
C CYS A 505 -5.78 23.98 7.49
N ASP A 506 -5.11 25.04 7.05
CA ASP A 506 -5.77 26.15 6.37
C ASP A 506 -6.53 25.63 5.16
N ARG A 507 -7.68 26.23 4.92
CA ARG A 507 -8.56 25.90 3.81
C ARG A 507 -8.52 26.99 2.76
N GLU A 508 -8.68 26.56 1.52
CA GLU A 508 -8.86 27.43 0.38
C GLU A 508 -10.24 27.22 -0.23
N LEU A 509 -10.93 28.32 -0.55
CA LEU A 509 -12.20 28.27 -1.26
C LEU A 509 -11.97 27.61 -2.63
N TYR A 510 -12.73 26.54 -2.89
CA TYR A 510 -12.64 25.75 -4.11
C TYR A 510 -13.83 26.03 -5.03
N ASN A 511 -15.03 25.98 -4.46
CA ASN A 511 -16.28 26.33 -5.12
C ASN A 511 -17.23 26.95 -4.08
N LYS A 512 -18.40 27.45 -4.51
CA LYS A 512 -19.48 27.84 -3.59
C LYS A 512 -19.71 26.71 -2.59
N ASP A 513 -19.61 27.03 -1.30
CA ASP A 513 -19.78 26.08 -0.19
C ASP A 513 -18.83 24.86 -0.23
N VAL A 514 -17.71 24.91 -0.97
CA VAL A 514 -16.71 23.83 -1.04
C VAL A 514 -15.33 24.37 -0.77
N TYR A 515 -14.60 23.71 0.13
CA TYR A 515 -13.26 24.12 0.53
C TYR A 515 -12.27 22.98 0.43
N SER A 516 -11.10 23.29 -0.12
CA SER A 516 -9.96 22.36 -0.19
C SER A 516 -9.04 22.56 1.01
N PHE A 517 -8.47 21.48 1.51
CA PHE A 517 -7.35 21.50 2.47
C PHE A 517 -6.07 20.85 1.90
N LEU A 518 -6.06 20.51 0.61
CA LEU A 518 -4.89 19.90 -0.02
C LEU A 518 -3.74 20.89 -0.14
N PRO A 519 -2.50 20.42 0.06
CA PRO A 519 -1.34 21.22 -0.29
C PRO A 519 -1.24 21.44 -1.80
N LEU A 520 -0.98 22.67 -2.23
CA LEU A 520 -0.88 23.05 -3.65
C LEU A 520 0.52 22.84 -4.24
N THR A 521 1.45 22.30 -3.46
CA THR A 521 2.79 21.96 -3.94
C THR A 521 3.16 20.54 -3.55
N ARG A 522 3.89 19.86 -4.43
CA ARG A 522 4.38 18.49 -4.21
C ARG A 522 5.25 18.41 -2.96
N ASP A 523 6.09 19.43 -2.74
CA ASP A 523 6.98 19.48 -1.58
C ASP A 523 6.21 19.56 -0.26
N GLN A 524 5.10 20.29 -0.22
CA GLN A 524 4.21 20.31 0.96
C GLN A 524 3.48 18.98 1.16
N MET A 525 3.04 18.31 0.09
CA MET A 525 2.46 16.96 0.17
C MET A 525 3.46 15.96 0.76
N LEU A 526 4.69 15.95 0.24
CA LEU A 526 5.75 15.03 0.68
C LEU A 526 6.18 15.28 2.13
N THR A 527 6.41 16.54 2.49
CA THR A 527 6.79 16.89 3.88
C THR A 527 5.70 16.53 4.88
N LYS A 528 4.43 16.63 4.46
CA LYS A 528 3.27 16.19 5.25
C LYS A 528 3.01 14.68 5.21
N GLY A 529 3.85 13.89 4.54
CA GLY A 529 3.67 12.44 4.44
C GLY A 529 2.39 12.00 3.73
N MET A 530 1.78 12.88 2.91
CA MET A 530 0.55 12.63 2.15
C MET A 530 0.87 11.96 0.81
N VAL A 531 1.59 10.84 0.85
CA VAL A 531 2.12 10.17 -0.35
C VAL A 531 1.02 9.44 -1.14
N ASP A 532 0.02 8.89 -0.44
CA ASP A 532 -1.07 8.09 -1.03
C ASP A 532 -2.36 8.91 -1.23
N TRP A 533 -2.27 10.24 -1.26
CA TRP A 533 -3.40 11.15 -1.49
C TRP A 533 -3.39 11.60 -2.96
N ASP A 534 -3.59 10.65 -3.88
CA ASP A 534 -3.46 10.86 -5.31
C ASP A 534 -4.77 11.19 -6.04
N ASP A 535 -5.86 11.39 -5.29
CA ASP A 535 -7.14 11.93 -5.77
C ASP A 535 -7.46 13.23 -5.02
N TYR A 536 -7.69 14.31 -5.77
CA TYR A 536 -7.94 15.62 -5.17
C TYR A 536 -9.29 15.73 -4.46
N ASN A 537 -10.27 14.88 -4.79
CA ASN A 537 -11.58 14.88 -4.14
C ASN A 537 -11.48 14.54 -2.66
N VAL A 538 -10.47 13.74 -2.27
CA VAL A 538 -10.17 13.42 -0.87
C VAL A 538 -9.81 14.67 -0.06
N GLY A 539 -9.39 15.73 -0.75
CA GLY A 539 -9.08 17.04 -0.20
C GLY A 539 -10.23 18.01 -0.02
N LEU A 540 -11.44 17.67 -0.45
CA LEU A 540 -12.56 18.60 -0.54
C LEU A 540 -13.59 18.38 0.56
N LEU A 541 -14.00 19.47 1.21
CA LEU A 541 -15.08 19.50 2.19
C LEU A 541 -16.26 20.25 1.59
N HIS A 542 -17.38 19.56 1.43
CA HIS A 542 -18.61 20.09 0.83
C HIS A 542 -19.58 20.47 1.94
N PHE A 543 -19.94 21.75 2.05
CA PHE A 543 -20.92 22.23 3.01
C PHE A 543 -22.32 22.23 2.36
N GLN A 544 -23.30 21.66 3.06
CA GLN A 544 -24.68 21.65 2.62
C GLN A 544 -25.52 22.63 3.44
N ARG A 545 -26.35 23.38 2.72
CA ARG A 545 -27.30 24.34 3.28
C ARG A 545 -28.70 23.74 3.30
N GLY A 546 -29.45 24.08 4.35
CA GLY A 546 -30.82 23.63 4.53
C GLY A 546 -31.81 24.57 3.84
N PRO A 547 -33.13 24.33 3.99
CA PRO A 547 -34.17 25.21 3.43
C PRO A 547 -34.13 26.65 3.94
N THR A 548 -33.49 26.89 5.10
CA THR A 548 -33.29 28.21 5.70
C THR A 548 -32.00 28.90 5.22
N GLU A 549 -31.29 28.32 4.24
CA GLU A 549 -29.97 28.74 3.74
C GLU A 549 -28.84 28.62 4.76
N GLU A 550 -29.08 28.06 5.95
CA GLU A 550 -28.04 27.84 6.96
C GLU A 550 -27.24 26.56 6.66
N VAL A 551 -25.92 26.63 6.85
CA VAL A 551 -25.04 25.46 6.79
C VAL A 551 -25.34 24.53 7.97
N HIS A 552 -25.82 23.32 7.69
CA HIS A 552 -26.16 22.34 8.72
C HIS A 552 -25.38 21.02 8.60
N ARG A 553 -24.71 20.79 7.46
CA ARG A 553 -24.00 19.54 7.21
C ARG A 553 -22.70 19.77 6.45
N LEU A 554 -21.73 18.89 6.69
CA LEU A 554 -20.50 18.74 5.93
C LEU A 554 -20.47 17.33 5.33
N CYS A 555 -20.21 17.22 4.03
CA CYS A 555 -20.02 15.98 3.29
C CYS A 555 -18.55 15.87 2.87
N TRP A 556 -17.96 14.68 3.03
CA TRP A 556 -16.55 14.44 2.70
C TRP A 556 -16.36 13.06 2.06
N MET A 557 -15.73 13.02 0.89
CA MET A 557 -15.22 11.80 0.27
C MET A 557 -13.83 11.54 0.84
N TYR A 558 -13.68 10.61 1.78
CA TYR A 558 -12.40 10.34 2.45
C TYR A 558 -11.53 9.29 1.74
N ASP A 559 -12.11 8.55 0.80
CA ASP A 559 -11.47 7.60 -0.12
C ASP A 559 -12.21 7.69 -1.46
N ALA A 560 -11.48 7.76 -2.57
CA ALA A 560 -12.04 7.92 -3.92
C ALA A 560 -12.95 6.76 -4.37
N THR A 561 -12.85 5.61 -3.69
CA THR A 561 -13.68 4.43 -3.97
C THR A 561 -14.95 4.36 -3.13
N GLU A 562 -15.17 5.32 -2.24
CA GLU A 562 -16.29 5.33 -1.29
C GLU A 562 -17.24 6.50 -1.51
N PRO A 563 -18.52 6.34 -1.12
CA PRO A 563 -19.46 7.45 -1.12
C PRO A 563 -19.09 8.52 -0.08
N TYR A 564 -19.66 9.71 -0.23
CA TYR A 564 -19.49 10.79 0.74
C TYR A 564 -19.97 10.38 2.14
N ALA A 565 -19.12 10.58 3.15
CA ALA A 565 -19.54 10.57 4.54
C ALA A 565 -20.24 11.88 4.91
N ASN A 566 -21.35 11.76 5.64
CA ASN A 566 -22.11 12.87 6.15
C ASN A 566 -21.75 13.18 7.61
N PHE A 567 -21.56 14.46 7.91
CA PHE A 567 -21.30 15.00 9.24
C PHE A 567 -22.29 16.13 9.55
N GLU A 568 -23.14 15.92 10.54
CA GLU A 568 -24.14 16.91 10.96
C GLU A 568 -23.52 17.95 11.88
N LYS A 569 -23.88 19.21 11.70
CA LYS A 569 -23.41 20.32 12.54
C LYS A 569 -24.05 20.24 13.93
N VAL A 570 -23.24 20.33 14.99
CA VAL A 570 -23.67 20.19 16.40
C VAL A 570 -23.37 21.41 17.26
#